data_AF-A0A961P358-F1
#
_entry.id   AF-A0A961P358-F1
#
_cell.length_a   1.000
_cell.length_b   1.000
_cell.length_c   1.000
_cell.angle_alpha   90.00
_cell.angle_beta   90.00
_cell.angle_gamma   90.00
#
_symmetry.space_group_name_H-M   'P 1'
#
loop_
_entity.id
_entity.type
_entity.pdbx_description
1 polymer ?
#
loop_
_entity_poly.entity_id
_entity_poly.type
_entity_poly.pdbx_seq_one_letter_code
_entity_poly.pdbx_strand_id
1 'polypeptide(L)' 'RKPYCVSACMMRVLDVGPIDQIADGSYETKAVGPNDAVVRQVRSMADPELTNPSIRFVPHSKGLPESGHD' A
#
# COMPACT_ATOMS: atom_id res chain seq x y z
N ARG A 1 -13.24 -14.10 3.89
CA ARG A 1 -14.21 -12.99 3.67
C ARG A 1 -13.42 -11.70 3.49
N LYS A 2 -13.73 -10.85 2.50
CA LYS A 2 -13.06 -9.56 2.34
C LYS A 2 -13.54 -8.55 3.42
N PRO A 3 -12.67 -7.69 3.98
CA PRO A 3 -13.06 -6.60 4.87
C PRO A 3 -14.04 -5.65 4.19
N TYR A 4 -14.89 -4.99 4.98
CA TYR A 4 -15.92 -4.10 4.43
C TYR A 4 -15.34 -3.03 3.50
N CYS A 5 -14.26 -2.37 3.93
CA CYS A 5 -13.59 -1.34 3.14
C CYS A 5 -13.12 -1.85 1.77
N VAL A 6 -12.71 -3.12 1.69
CA VAL A 6 -12.32 -3.75 0.43
C VAL A 6 -13.55 -4.16 -0.38
N SER A 7 -14.56 -4.78 0.23
CA SER A 7 -15.76 -5.24 -0.47
C SER A 7 -16.65 -4.11 -0.99
N ALA A 8 -16.62 -2.95 -0.31
CA ALA A 8 -17.45 -1.80 -0.65
C ALA A 8 -16.72 -0.75 -1.50
N CYS A 9 -15.43 -0.93 -1.81
CA CYS A 9 -14.65 0.03 -2.58
C CYS A 9 -15.10 0.05 -4.05
N MET A 10 -15.96 1.03 -4.40
CA MET A 10 -16.46 1.18 -5.77
C MET A 10 -15.34 1.48 -6.79
N MET A 11 -14.25 2.11 -6.34
CA MET A 11 -13.11 2.48 -7.18
C MET A 11 -12.05 1.38 -7.32
N ARG A 12 -12.16 0.27 -6.58
CA ARG A 12 -11.19 -0.85 -6.57
C ARG A 12 -9.75 -0.45 -6.18
N VAL A 13 -9.59 0.59 -5.37
CA VAL A 13 -8.28 1.07 -4.88
C VAL A 13 -7.81 0.39 -3.59
N LEU A 14 -8.61 -0.53 -3.03
CA LEU A 14 -8.27 -1.32 -1.85
C LEU A 14 -8.40 -2.80 -2.18
N ASP A 15 -7.41 -3.58 -1.78
CA ASP A 15 -7.45 -5.04 -1.81
C ASP A 15 -6.79 -5.62 -0.56
N VAL A 16 -6.91 -6.94 -0.38
CA VAL A 16 -6.34 -7.64 0.77
C VAL A 16 -5.75 -8.98 0.36
N GLY A 17 -4.51 -9.23 0.78
CA GLY A 17 -3.76 -10.43 0.46
C GLY A 17 -2.56 -10.63 1.42
N PRO A 18 -1.71 -11.63 1.16
CA PRO A 18 -0.50 -11.87 1.93
C PRO A 18 0.44 -10.65 1.85
N ILE A 19 0.91 -10.14 3.00
CA ILE A 19 1.68 -8.89 3.04
C ILE A 19 3.02 -8.99 2.30
N ASP A 20 3.68 -10.14 2.38
CA ASP A 20 4.97 -10.37 1.72
C ASP A 20 4.82 -10.29 0.19
N GLN A 21 3.75 -10.90 -0.35
CA GLN A 21 3.44 -10.87 -1.78
C GLN A 21 2.99 -9.48 -2.27
N ILE A 22 2.37 -8.69 -1.39
CA ILE A 22 2.03 -7.30 -1.73
C ILE A 22 3.30 -6.43 -1.70
N ALA A 23 4.21 -6.69 -0.76
CA ALA A 23 5.45 -5.94 -0.61
C ALA A 23 6.45 -6.20 -1.75
N ASP A 24 6.54 -7.44 -2.23
CA ASP A 24 7.42 -7.81 -3.36
C ASP A 24 6.75 -7.65 -4.75
N GLY A 25 5.46 -7.32 -4.78
CA GLY A 25 4.68 -7.12 -6.01
C GLY A 25 4.22 -8.41 -6.70
N SER A 26 4.38 -9.58 -6.08
CA SER A 26 3.95 -10.86 -6.65
C SER A 26 2.44 -11.11 -6.52
N TYR A 27 1.72 -10.34 -5.70
CA TYR A 27 0.28 -10.49 -5.49
C TYR A 27 -0.53 -9.93 -6.66
N GLU A 28 -1.36 -10.77 -7.29
CA GLU A 28 -2.26 -10.31 -8.35
C GLU A 28 -3.37 -9.43 -7.78
N THR A 29 -3.36 -8.13 -8.10
CA THR A 29 -4.41 -7.18 -7.70
C THR A 29 -4.68 -6.15 -8.78
N LYS A 30 -5.86 -5.51 -8.70
CA LYS A 30 -6.23 -4.35 -9.53
C LYS A 30 -5.97 -3.02 -8.84
N ALA A 31 -5.61 -3.03 -7.55
CA ALA A 31 -5.34 -1.82 -6.77
C ALA A 31 -3.96 -1.22 -7.05
N VAL A 32 -3.05 -1.98 -7.67
CA VAL A 32 -1.69 -1.56 -8.05
C VAL A 32 -1.56 -1.63 -9.56
N GLY A 33 -1.19 -0.53 -10.21
CA GLY A 33 -0.97 -0.47 -11.65
C GLY A 33 0.36 -1.11 -12.06
N PRO A 34 0.54 -1.42 -13.36
CA PRO A 34 1.72 -2.13 -13.86
C PRO A 34 3.06 -1.38 -13.69
N ASN A 35 3.01 -0.07 -13.46
CA ASN A 35 4.18 0.79 -13.27
C ASN A 35 4.21 1.43 -11.87
N ASP A 36 3.31 1.03 -10.98
CA ASP A 36 3.24 1.58 -9.63
C ASP A 36 4.19 0.80 -8.71
N ALA A 37 4.88 1.54 -7.84
CA ALA A 37 5.62 0.98 -6.72
C ALA A 37 4.82 1.20 -5.43
N VAL A 38 4.91 0.23 -4.53
CA VAL A 38 4.26 0.34 -3.23
C VAL A 38 5.24 0.77 -2.16
N VAL A 39 4.78 1.55 -1.18
CA VAL A 39 5.58 2.05 -0.05
C VAL A 39 4.97 1.65 1.28
N ARG A 40 5.81 1.57 2.32
CA ARG A 40 5.39 1.24 3.71
C ARG A 40 4.70 2.40 4.42
N GLN A 41 4.91 3.63 3.94
CA GLN A 41 4.34 4.85 4.52
C GLN A 41 4.16 5.94 3.46
N VAL A 42 3.24 6.86 3.72
CA VAL A 42 3.11 8.12 2.97
C VAL A 42 3.43 9.32 3.87
N ARG A 43 3.56 10.51 3.28
CA ARG A 43 3.87 11.75 4.00
C ARG A 43 3.01 11.92 5.25
N SER A 44 3.65 12.29 6.35
CA SER A 44 3.05 12.50 7.68
C SER A 44 2.52 11.25 8.39
N MET A 45 2.83 10.04 7.91
CA MET A 45 2.63 8.81 8.69
C MET A 45 3.78 8.59 9.69
N ALA A 46 3.53 7.71 10.67
CA ALA A 46 4.53 7.28 11.64
C ALA A 46 5.63 6.43 10.99
N ASP A 47 6.81 6.43 11.60
CA ASP A 47 7.98 5.67 11.15
C ASP A 47 7.65 4.16 11.01
N PRO A 48 7.84 3.55 9.82
CA PRO A 48 7.55 2.16 9.56
C PRO A 48 8.48 1.21 10.32
N GLU A 49 9.66 1.64 10.76
CA GLU A 49 10.57 0.82 11.57
C GLU A 49 10.09 0.68 13.02
N LEU A 50 9.31 1.65 13.51
CA LEU A 50 8.70 1.58 14.83
C LEU A 50 7.34 0.85 14.83
N THR A 51 6.64 0.83 13.68
CA THR A 51 5.23 0.41 13.61
C THR A 51 4.97 -0.83 12.78
N ASN A 52 5.89 -1.20 11.88
CA ASN A 52 5.79 -2.31 10.93
C ASN A 52 4.37 -2.53 10.36
N PRO A 53 3.82 -1.55 9.62
CA PRO A 53 2.44 -1.60 9.18
C PRO A 53 2.18 -2.74 8.18
N SER A 54 1.09 -3.47 8.38
CA SER A 54 0.60 -4.52 7.47
C SER A 54 -0.16 -3.97 6.25
N ILE A 55 0.14 -2.74 5.84
CA ILE A 55 -0.47 -2.04 4.69
C ILE A 55 0.66 -1.52 3.80
N ARG A 56 0.42 -1.51 2.49
CA ARG A 56 1.28 -0.90 1.48
C ARG A 56 0.47 0.09 0.66
N PHE A 57 1.07 1.19 0.28
CA PHE A 57 0.39 2.30 -0.41
C PHE A 57 1.01 2.51 -1.79
N VAL A 58 0.19 2.84 -2.79
CA VAL A 58 0.67 3.49 -4.01
C VAL A 58 0.67 5.00 -3.75
N PRO A 59 1.84 5.66 -3.65
CA PRO A 59 1.90 7.05 -3.25
C PRO A 59 1.53 7.98 -4.41
N HIS A 60 0.79 9.05 -4.11
CA HIS A 60 0.69 10.19 -5.04
C HIS A 60 2.04 10.88 -5.18
N SER A 61 2.29 11.58 -6.29
CA SER A 61 3.56 12.32 -6.54
C SER A 61 3.93 13.36 -5.47
N LYS A 62 2.96 13.78 -4.66
CA LYS A 62 3.12 14.73 -3.53
C LYS A 62 3.02 14.06 -2.14
N GLY A 63 2.78 12.75 -2.12
CA GLY A 63 2.56 11.95 -0.92
C GLY A 63 3.76 11.09 -0.51
N LEU A 64 4.89 11.21 -1.22
CA LEU A 64 6.14 10.58 -0.82
C LEU A 64 6.65 11.21 0.49
N PRO A 65 7.21 10.41 1.42
CA PRO A 65 7.90 10.93 2.60
C PRO A 65 9.05 11.86 2.21
N GLU A 66 9.25 12.95 2.96
CA GLU A 66 10.32 13.93 2.68
C GLU A 66 11.73 13.37 2.96
N SER A 67 11.83 12.30 3.73
CA SER A 67 13.04 11.53 3.97
C SER A 67 12.89 10.14 3.34
N GLY A 68 13.62 9.89 2.25
CA GLY A 68 13.71 8.57 1.64
C GLY A 68 14.35 7.56 2.59
N HIS A 69 13.52 6.79 3.28
CA HIS A 69 13.90 5.50 3.84
C HIS A 69 13.02 4.46 3.16
N ASP A 70 13.72 3.50 2.55
CA ASP A 70 13.30 2.62 1.46
C ASP A 70 12.00 1.81 1.70
#